data_AF-A0A382EFY2-F1
#
_entry.id   AF-A0A382EFY2-F1
#
_cell.length_a   1.000
_cell.length_b   1.000
_cell.length_c   1.000
_cell.angle_alpha   90.00
_cell.angle_beta   90.00
_cell.angle_gamma   90.00
#
_symmetry.space_group_name_H-M   'P 1'
#
loop_
_entity.id
_entity.type
_entity.pdbx_description
1 polymer ?
#
loop_
_entity_poly.entity_id
_entity_poly.type
_entity_poly.pdbx_seq_one_letter_code
_entity_poly.pdbx_strand_id
1 'polypeptide(L)'
;MTETINPDIFREYDIRGLVDKDLTRDSTERIGKGIGTYIRRNGGRTLTVGYDMRVSSIPFRDNLIRGLNSTGCDVIDIGMVPTPVAYF
;
A
#
# COMPACT_ATOMS: atom_id res chain seq x y z
N MET A 1 7.34 12.47 16.83
CA MET A 1 6.10 11.86 17.36
C MET A 1 5.50 11.07 16.21
N THR A 2 5.23 9.78 16.37
CA THR A 2 4.54 9.01 15.32
C THR A 2 3.10 9.48 15.24
N GLU A 3 2.72 10.16 14.15
CA GLU A 3 1.32 10.52 13.93
C GLU A 3 0.46 9.25 13.84
N THR A 4 -0.67 9.29 14.52
CA THR A 4 -1.65 8.21 14.45
C THR A 4 -2.34 8.26 13.09
N ILE A 5 -2.46 7.11 12.41
CA ILE A 5 -3.18 7.03 11.13
C ILE A 5 -4.65 7.36 11.39
N ASN A 6 -5.22 8.27 10.59
CA ASN A 6 -6.64 8.61 10.65
C ASN A 6 -7.49 7.34 10.40
N PRO A 7 -8.29 6.85 11.36
CA PRO A 7 -9.06 5.61 11.19
C PRO A 7 -10.13 5.70 10.09
N ASP A 8 -10.61 6.90 9.76
CA ASP A 8 -11.68 7.11 8.78
C ASP A 8 -11.26 6.79 7.33
N ILE A 9 -9.95 6.61 7.09
CA ILE A 9 -9.47 6.16 5.78
C ILE A 9 -9.79 4.69 5.52
N PHE A 10 -9.98 3.87 6.56
CA PHE A 10 -10.32 2.46 6.45
C PHE A 10 -11.83 2.33 6.26
N ARG A 11 -12.25 2.26 5.01
CA ARG A 11 -13.65 2.17 4.62
C ARG A 11 -14.09 0.72 4.53
N GLU A 12 -15.36 0.51 4.19
CA GLU A 12 -15.98 -0.82 4.10
C GLU A 12 -15.27 -1.77 3.12
N TYR A 13 -14.71 -1.25 2.02
CA TYR A 13 -14.16 -2.09 0.94
C TYR A 13 -12.69 -1.77 0.59
N ASP A 14 -12.13 -0.67 1.08
CA ASP A 14 -10.79 -0.22 0.74
C ASP A 14 -10.28 0.90 1.67
N ILE A 15 -9.06 1.37 1.39
CA ILE A 15 -8.44 2.49 2.08
C ILE A 15 -8.47 3.72 1.17
N ARG A 16 -9.09 4.82 1.61
CA ARG A 16 -9.17 6.08 0.84
C ARG A 16 -9.08 7.30 1.73
N GLY A 17 -8.19 8.22 1.39
CA GLY A 17 -7.99 9.48 2.07
C GLY A 17 -7.39 10.56 1.16
N LEU A 18 -7.29 11.79 1.67
CA LEU A 18 -6.66 12.90 0.98
C LEU A 18 -5.13 12.80 1.04
N VAL A 19 -4.48 13.10 -0.07
CA VAL A 19 -3.01 13.15 -0.18
C VAL A 19 -2.45 14.22 0.76
N ASP A 20 -1.33 13.92 1.43
CA ASP A 20 -0.61 14.78 2.38
C ASP A 20 -1.37 15.17 3.65
N LYS A 21 -2.63 14.74 3.79
CA LYS A 21 -3.45 14.93 4.99
C LYS A 21 -3.75 13.60 5.68
N ASP A 22 -4.38 12.68 4.95
CA ASP A 22 -4.76 11.37 5.48
C ASP A 22 -3.79 10.27 5.00
N LEU A 23 -3.38 10.36 3.73
CA LEU A 23 -2.40 9.49 3.09
C LEU A 23 -1.09 10.26 2.91
N THR A 24 -0.15 9.98 3.80
CA THR A 24 1.19 10.57 3.85
C THR A 24 2.24 9.51 3.52
N ARG A 25 3.50 9.93 3.41
CA ARG A 25 4.63 9.00 3.27
C ARG A 25 4.68 7.96 4.38
N ASP A 26 4.52 8.38 5.64
CA ASP A 26 4.56 7.48 6.80
C ASP A 26 3.35 6.53 6.82
N SER A 27 2.14 7.07 6.61
CA SER A 27 0.94 6.24 6.69
C SER A 27 0.90 5.19 5.57
N THR A 28 1.30 5.54 4.35
CA THR A 28 1.37 4.59 3.22
C THR A 28 2.40 3.47 3.43
N GLU A 29 3.57 3.77 3.98
CA GLU A 29 4.57 2.74 4.35
C GLU A 29 4.04 1.81 5.45
N ARG A 30 3.39 2.37 6.47
CA ARG A 30 2.81 1.59 7.58
C ARG A 30 1.63 0.73 7.13
N ILE A 31 0.80 1.22 6.20
CA ILE A 31 -0.24 0.42 5.56
C ILE A 31 0.39 -0.77 4.83
N GLY A 32 1.44 -0.54 4.04
CA GLY A 32 2.19 -1.61 3.38
C GLY A 32 2.73 -2.65 4.36
N LYS A 33 3.32 -2.21 5.48
CA LYS A 33 3.78 -3.10 6.55
C LYS A 33 2.63 -3.89 7.21
N GLY A 34 1.47 -3.27 7.39
CA GLY A 34 0.27 -3.93 7.92
C GLY A 34 -0.20 -5.05 7.00
N ILE A 35 -0.35 -4.76 5.70
CA ILE A 35 -0.74 -5.72 4.66
C ILE A 35 0.27 -6.87 4.59
N GLY A 36 1.56 -6.56 4.48
CA GLY A 36 2.63 -7.57 4.40
C GLY A 36 2.66 -8.48 5.63
N THR A 37 2.50 -7.92 6.83
CA THR A 37 2.43 -8.70 8.08
C THR A 37 1.24 -9.66 8.07
N TYR A 38 0.07 -9.18 7.63
CA TYR A 38 -1.11 -10.03 7.50
C TYR A 38 -0.88 -11.18 6.52
N ILE A 39 -0.34 -10.90 5.33
CA ILE A 39 -0.07 -11.92 4.31
C ILE A 39 0.95 -12.96 4.81
N ARG A 40 2.05 -12.53 5.44
CA ARG A 40 3.07 -13.43 6.02
C ARG A 40 2.49 -14.36 7.07
N ARG A 41 1.62 -13.85 7.96
CA ARG A 41 0.95 -14.65 8.99
C ARG A 41 0.02 -15.71 8.41
N ASN A 42 -0.51 -15.47 7.21
CA ASN A 42 -1.35 -16.40 6.46
C ASN A 42 -0.55 -17.27 5.45
N GLY A 43 0.79 -17.32 5.58
CA GLY A 43 1.66 -18.18 4.76
C GLY A 43 2.04 -17.63 3.39
N GLY A 44 1.49 -16.47 3.00
CA GLY A 44 1.85 -15.80 1.76
C GLY A 44 3.27 -15.21 1.80
N ARG A 45 3.87 -15.02 0.62
CA ARG A 45 5.24 -14.51 0.47
C ARG A 45 5.39 -13.43 -0.58
N THR A 46 4.57 -13.47 -1.62
CA THR A 46 4.72 -12.59 -2.78
C THR A 46 3.43 -11.79 -2.98
N LEU A 47 3.55 -10.51 -3.30
CA LEU A 47 2.42 -9.64 -3.64
C LEU A 47 2.69 -8.89 -4.95
N THR A 48 1.63 -8.65 -5.71
CA THR A 48 1.66 -7.78 -6.88
C THR A 48 1.25 -6.36 -6.48
N VAL A 49 1.96 -5.36 -6.98
CA VAL A 49 1.63 -3.93 -6.80
C VAL A 49 1.50 -3.27 -8.16
N GLY A 50 0.35 -2.64 -8.41
CA GLY A 50 0.12 -1.76 -9.56
C GLY A 50 -0.53 -0.45 -9.11
N TYR A 51 -0.53 0.56 -9.97
CA TYR A 51 -1.07 1.88 -9.65
C TYR A 51 -1.73 2.59 -10.84
N ASP A 52 -2.57 3.59 -10.57
CA ASP A 52 -3.23 4.42 -11.59
C ASP A 52 -2.41 5.68 -11.96
N MET A 53 -2.89 6.48 -12.90
CA MET A 53 -2.19 7.67 -13.41
C MET A 53 -2.18 8.90 -12.48
N ARG A 54 -2.51 8.79 -11.19
CA ARG A 54 -2.46 9.96 -10.27
C ARG A 54 -1.02 10.40 -10.01
N VAL A 55 -0.85 11.71 -9.83
CA VAL A 55 0.45 12.32 -9.49
C VAL A 55 1.03 11.73 -8.20
N SER A 56 0.16 11.39 -7.24
CA SER A 56 0.55 10.77 -5.96
C SER A 56 0.94 9.29 -6.08
N SER A 57 0.71 8.63 -7.22
CA SER A 57 0.85 7.19 -7.34
C SER A 57 2.28 6.70 -7.19
N ILE A 58 3.25 7.36 -7.83
CA ILE A 58 4.67 6.97 -7.75
C ILE A 58 5.19 7.01 -6.30
N PRO A 59 5.07 8.13 -5.55
CA PRO A 59 5.54 8.15 -4.18
C PRO A 59 4.77 7.17 -3.28
N PHE A 60 3.45 6.99 -3.47
CA PHE A 60 2.68 6.03 -2.69
C PHE A 60 3.07 4.59 -2.97
N ARG A 61 3.30 4.24 -4.24
CA ARG A 61 3.84 2.93 -4.63
C ARG A 61 5.17 2.68 -3.90
N ASP A 62 6.11 3.61 -3.96
CA ASP A 62 7.45 3.41 -3.37
C ASP A 62 7.36 3.19 -1.86
N ASN A 63 6.53 3.96 -1.17
CA ASN A 63 6.34 3.80 0.27
C ASN A 63 5.63 2.48 0.61
N LEU A 64 4.59 2.12 -0.15
CA LEU A 64 3.86 0.86 0.01
C LEU A 64 4.78 -0.35 -0.17
N ILE A 65 5.58 -0.36 -1.25
CA ILE A 65 6.55 -1.43 -1.54
C ILE A 65 7.61 -1.53 -0.44
N ARG A 66 8.13 -0.40 0.06
CA ARG A 66 9.06 -0.39 1.20
C ARG A 66 8.43 -1.03 2.44
N GLY A 67 7.18 -0.69 2.73
CA GLY A 67 6.41 -1.28 3.83
C GLY A 67 6.24 -2.79 3.69
N LEU A 68 5.82 -3.25 2.50
CA LEU A 68 5.64 -4.67 2.18
C LEU A 68 6.96 -5.46 2.27
N ASN A 69 8.05 -4.95 1.68
CA ASN A 69 9.34 -5.62 1.72
C ASN A 69 9.90 -5.71 3.15
N SER A 70 9.61 -4.73 4.01
CA SER A 70 10.06 -4.73 5.41
C SER A 70 9.49 -5.91 6.23
N THR A 71 8.44 -6.57 5.75
CA THR A 71 7.85 -7.75 6.41
C THR A 71 8.43 -9.08 5.91
N GLY A 72 9.39 -9.03 4.98
CA GLY A 72 9.93 -10.20 4.29
C GLY A 72 8.97 -10.76 3.23
N CYS A 73 8.10 -9.92 2.68
CA CYS A 73 7.39 -10.23 1.44
C CYS A 73 8.22 -9.80 0.24
N ASP A 74 8.10 -10.52 -0.87
CA ASP A 74 8.61 -10.11 -2.17
C ASP A 74 7.52 -9.37 -2.94
N VAL A 75 7.86 -8.26 -3.59
CA VAL A 75 6.89 -7.49 -4.39
C VAL A 75 7.21 -7.59 -5.88
N ILE A 76 6.17 -7.88 -6.67
CA ILE A 76 6.16 -7.77 -8.13
C ILE A 76 5.48 -6.44 -8.49
N ASP A 77 6.26 -5.42 -8.85
CA ASP A 77 5.74 -4.14 -9.36
C ASP A 77 5.37 -4.29 -10.83
N ILE A 78 4.08 -4.22 -11.14
CA ILE A 78 3.55 -4.29 -12.52
C ILE A 78 3.33 -2.91 -13.13
N GLY A 79 3.67 -1.84 -12.42
CA GLY A 79 3.67 -0.49 -12.94
C GLY A 79 2.28 0.15 -13.00
N MET A 80 2.15 1.11 -13.93
CA MET A 80 0.90 1.85 -14.15
C MET A 80 -0.06 1.01 -14.99
N VAL A 81 -1.13 0.51 -14.38
CA VAL A 81 -2.11 -0.36 -15.03
C VAL A 81 -3.53 -0.08 -14.54
N PRO A 82 -4.57 -0.39 -15.35
CA PRO A 82 -5.95 -0.41 -14.85
C PRO A 82 -6.12 -1.44 -13.72
N THR A 83 -6.99 -1.15 -12.75
CA THR A 83 -7.29 -2.06 -11.64
C THR A 83 -7.61 -3.50 -12.08
N PRO A 84 -8.38 -3.76 -13.16
CA PRO A 84 -8.62 -5.13 -13.62
C PRO A 84 -7.36 -5.90 -14.03
N VAL A 85 -6.31 -5.21 -14.50
CA VAL A 85 -5.02 -5.84 -14.85
C VAL A 85 -4.26 -6.25 -13.59
N ALA A 86 -4.42 -5.52 -12.49
CA ALA A 86 -3.82 -5.88 -11.22
C ALA A 86 -4.47 -7.13 -10.57
N TYR A 87 -5.68 -7.51 -11.00
CA TYR A 87 -6.41 -8.68 -10.49
C TYR A 87 -6.28 -9.94 -11.36
N PHE A 88 -5.93 -9.78 -12.63
CA PHE A 88 -5.86 -10.88 -13.61
C PHE A 88 -4.70 -11.83 -13.32
#